data_AF-A0A6B3FWZ6-F1
#
_entry.id   AF-A0A6B3FWZ6-F1
#
_cell.length_a   1.000
_cell.length_b   1.000
_cell.length_c   1.000
_cell.angle_alpha   90.00
_cell.angle_beta   90.00
_cell.angle_gamma   90.00
#
_symmetry.space_group_name_H-M   'P 1'
#
loop_
_entity.id
_entity.type
_entity.pdbx_description
1 polymer ?
#
loop_
_entity_poly.entity_id
_entity_poly.type
_entity_poly.pdbx_seq_one_letter_code
_entity_poly.pdbx_strand_id
1 'polypeptide(L)'
;LASFAYTAADEEKQRGVRRMKLTATGLLLLVALVYVLATWAKNSGVGGWPGYVAAAAEAGMVGALADWFAVTALFRRPLGLPIPHTAIIPTKKDQLGQSLGSFVGE
;
A
#
# COMPACT_ATOMS: atom_id res chain seq x y z
N LEU A 1 23.18 24.48 -14.19
CA LEU A 1 21.94 23.68 -14.11
C LEU A 1 22.28 22.23 -14.46
N ALA A 2 22.79 21.46 -13.50
CA ALA A 2 23.06 20.05 -13.72
C ALA A 2 21.72 19.31 -13.67
N SER A 3 21.25 18.86 -14.83
CA SER A 3 20.20 17.86 -14.92
C SER A 3 20.66 16.64 -14.12
N PHE A 4 19.93 16.27 -13.07
CA PHE A 4 20.05 14.96 -12.45
C PHE A 4 19.70 13.91 -13.52
N ALA A 5 20.71 13.48 -14.29
CA ALA A 5 20.54 12.46 -15.29
C ALA A 5 20.26 11.16 -14.54
N TYR A 6 19.09 10.56 -14.78
CA TYR A 6 18.78 9.22 -14.30
C TYR A 6 19.90 8.29 -14.75
N THR A 7 20.63 7.72 -13.79
CA THR A 7 21.67 6.73 -14.09
C THR A 7 21.00 5.42 -14.49
N ALA A 8 21.72 4.56 -15.23
CA ALA A 8 21.27 3.20 -15.54
C ALA A 8 20.83 2.44 -14.27
N ALA A 9 21.48 2.70 -13.13
CA ALA A 9 21.10 2.13 -11.83
C ALA A 9 19.72 2.60 -11.31
N ASP A 10 19.30 3.83 -11.62
CA ASP A 10 17.98 4.33 -11.24
C ASP A 10 16.88 3.70 -12.11
N GLU A 11 17.16 3.47 -13.40
CA GLU A 11 16.23 2.76 -14.29
C GLU A 11 15.99 1.32 -13.84
N GLU A 12 17.03 0.60 -13.40
CA GLU A 12 16.90 -0.75 -12.86
C GLU A 12 16.03 -0.78 -11.59
N LYS A 13 16.26 0.14 -10.66
CA LYS A 13 15.43 0.29 -9.45
C LYS A 13 13.97 0.58 -9.81
N GLN A 14 13.73 1.47 -10.78
CA GLN A 14 12.38 1.76 -11.25
C GLN A 14 11.68 0.54 -11.87
N ARG A 15 12.40 -0.28 -12.64
CA ARG A 15 11.85 -1.55 -13.18
C ARG A 15 11.46 -2.51 -12.07
N GLY A 16 12.27 -2.64 -11.02
CA GLY A 16 11.96 -3.44 -9.84
C GLY A 16 10.67 -2.98 -9.14
N VAL A 17 10.56 -1.68 -8.87
CA VAL A 17 9.37 -1.09 -8.25
C VAL A 17 8.13 -1.28 -9.13
N ARG A 18 8.26 -1.11 -10.46
CA ARG A 18 7.14 -1.30 -11.38
C ARG A 18 6.64 -2.74 -11.42
N ARG A 19 7.54 -3.73 -11.41
CA ARG A 19 7.18 -5.15 -11.31
C ARG A 19 6.45 -5.46 -10.01
N MET A 20 6.97 -4.99 -8.87
CA MET A 20 6.33 -5.19 -7.57
C MET A 20 4.91 -4.59 -7.53
N LYS A 21 4.74 -3.36 -8.03
CA LYS A 21 3.43 -2.71 -8.12
C LYS A 21 2.46 -3.50 -9.00
N LEU A 22 2.92 -3.97 -10.16
CA LEU A 22 2.11 -4.79 -11.05
C LEU A 22 1.65 -6.09 -10.38
N THR A 23 2.55 -6.79 -9.68
CA THR A 23 2.19 -8.02 -8.96
C THR A 23 1.18 -7.73 -7.85
N ALA A 24 1.40 -6.71 -7.02
CA ALA A 24 0.48 -6.33 -5.94
C ALA A 24 -0.91 -5.95 -6.47
N THR A 25 -0.98 -5.10 -7.50
CA THR A 25 -2.25 -4.72 -8.14
C THR A 25 -2.91 -5.92 -8.83
N GLY A 26 -2.14 -6.79 -9.47
CA GLY A 26 -2.65 -8.01 -10.08
C GLY A 26 -3.30 -8.96 -9.08
N LEU A 27 -2.66 -9.17 -7.92
CA LEU A 27 -3.23 -9.98 -6.84
C LEU A 27 -4.52 -9.37 -6.28
N LEU A 28 -4.57 -8.05 -6.10
CA LEU A 28 -5.78 -7.36 -5.66
C LEU A 28 -6.94 -7.54 -6.66
N LEU A 29 -6.66 -7.37 -7.96
CA LEU A 29 -7.67 -7.58 -9.02
C LEU A 29 -8.12 -9.04 -9.07
N LEU A 30 -7.22 -9.99 -8.87
CA LEU A 30 -7.57 -11.41 -8.80
C LEU A 30 -8.52 -11.70 -7.64
N VAL A 31 -8.25 -11.19 -6.45
CA VAL A 31 -9.15 -11.35 -5.28
C VAL A 31 -10.50 -10.70 -5.54
N ALA A 32 -10.53 -9.52 -6.17
CA ALA A 32 -11.78 -8.87 -6.56
C ALA A 32 -12.58 -9.69 -7.57
N LEU A 33 -11.91 -10.29 -8.56
CA LEU A 33 -12.55 -11.16 -9.53
C LEU A 33 -13.12 -12.43 -8.88
N VAL A 34 -12.37 -13.06 -7.96
CA VAL A 34 -12.87 -14.19 -7.17
C VAL A 34 -14.10 -13.81 -6.34
N TYR A 35 -14.10 -12.64 -5.70
CA TYR A 35 -15.26 -12.14 -4.95
C TYR A 35 -16.50 -12.00 -5.84
N VAL A 36 -16.35 -11.38 -7.02
CA VAL A 36 -17.45 -11.18 -7.97
C VAL A 36 -18.00 -12.53 -8.45
N LEU A 37 -17.13 -13.46 -8.85
CA LEU A 37 -17.54 -14.79 -9.30
C LEU A 37 -18.23 -15.60 -8.20
N ALA A 38 -17.69 -15.58 -6.98
CA ALA A 38 -18.28 -16.27 -5.83
C ALA A 38 -19.65 -15.69 -5.47
N THR A 39 -19.79 -14.37 -5.50
CA THR A 39 -21.05 -13.67 -5.25
C THR A 39 -22.08 -13.98 -6.34
N TRP A 40 -21.66 -14.01 -7.60
CA TRP A 40 -22.52 -14.39 -8.72
C TRP A 40 -23.00 -15.84 -8.63
N ALA A 41 -22.10 -16.78 -8.29
CA ALA A 41 -22.44 -18.19 -8.09
C ALA A 41 -23.44 -18.37 -6.94
N LYS A 42 -23.21 -17.69 -5.80
CA LYS A 42 -24.15 -17.64 -4.67
C LYS A 42 -25.53 -17.15 -5.14
N ASN A 43 -25.58 -16.07 -5.92
CA ASN A 43 -26.84 -15.46 -6.37
C ASN A 43 -27.55 -16.28 -7.46
N SER A 44 -26.82 -17.13 -8.17
CA SER A 44 -27.35 -18.07 -9.18
C SER A 44 -27.93 -19.35 -8.55
N GLY A 45 -27.99 -19.45 -7.22
CA GLY A 45 -28.58 -20.58 -6.51
C GLY A 45 -27.59 -21.69 -6.12
N VAL A 46 -26.29 -21.49 -6.31
CA VAL A 46 -25.27 -22.44 -5.81
C VAL A 46 -25.15 -22.28 -4.30
N GLY A 47 -25.75 -23.21 -3.56
CA GLY A 47 -25.72 -23.23 -2.10
C GLY A 47 -24.39 -23.72 -1.51
N GLY A 48 -24.13 -23.35 -0.25
CA GLY A 48 -23.04 -23.89 0.56
C GLY A 48 -21.73 -23.10 0.48
N TRP A 49 -20.82 -23.53 -0.40
CA TRP A 49 -19.43 -23.06 -0.43
C TRP A 49 -19.18 -21.64 -0.99
N PRO A 50 -19.99 -21.08 -1.94
CA PRO A 50 -19.67 -19.78 -2.53
C PRO A 50 -19.74 -18.61 -1.54
N GLY A 51 -20.58 -18.71 -0.51
CA GLY A 51 -20.67 -17.70 0.55
C GLY A 51 -19.38 -17.57 1.36
N TYR A 52 -18.73 -18.69 1.68
CA TYR A 52 -17.45 -18.68 2.39
C TYR A 52 -16.33 -18.09 1.52
N VAL A 53 -16.31 -18.42 0.23
CA VAL A 53 -15.34 -17.86 -0.72
C VAL A 53 -15.53 -16.36 -0.89
N ALA A 54 -16.78 -15.90 -1.00
CA ALA A 54 -17.08 -14.47 -1.07
C ALA A 54 -16.63 -13.74 0.21
N ALA A 55 -16.94 -14.27 1.39
CA ALA A 55 -16.51 -13.65 2.66
C ALA A 55 -14.98 -13.61 2.80
N ALA A 56 -14.28 -14.67 2.43
CA ALA A 56 -12.82 -14.71 2.45
C ALA A 56 -12.19 -13.72 1.46
N ALA A 57 -12.75 -13.63 0.24
CA ALA A 57 -12.29 -12.68 -0.77
C ALA A 57 -12.56 -11.22 -0.38
N GLU A 58 -13.72 -10.95 0.24
CA GLU A 58 -14.06 -9.64 0.81
C GLU A 58 -13.07 -9.23 1.89
N ALA A 59 -12.79 -10.12 2.85
CA ALA A 59 -11.81 -9.89 3.89
C ALA A 59 -10.40 -9.64 3.33
N GLY A 60 -9.98 -10.40 2.31
CA GLY A 60 -8.71 -10.22 1.63
C GLY A 60 -8.60 -8.86 0.93
N MET A 61 -9.67 -8.41 0.26
CA MET A 61 -9.71 -7.11 -0.41
C MET A 61 -9.62 -5.96 0.60
N VAL A 62 -10.41 -6.02 1.68
CA VAL A 62 -10.39 -5.02 2.75
C VAL A 62 -9.01 -4.97 3.43
N GLY A 63 -8.41 -6.13 3.70
CA GLY A 63 -7.06 -6.22 4.26
C GLY A 63 -5.99 -5.56 3.38
N ALA A 64 -6.04 -5.80 2.07
CA ALA A 64 -5.12 -5.18 1.12
C ALA A 64 -5.30 -3.64 1.04
N LEU A 65 -6.54 -3.14 1.11
CA LEU A 65 -6.83 -1.71 1.19
C LEU A 65 -6.32 -1.10 2.49
N ALA A 66 -6.47 -1.80 3.61
CA ALA A 66 -6.00 -1.37 4.92
C ALA A 66 -4.47 -1.28 4.99
N ASP A 67 -3.76 -2.27 4.44
CA ASP A 67 -2.30 -2.25 4.33
C ASP A 67 -1.80 -1.05 3.50
N TRP A 68 -2.43 -0.80 2.35
CA TRP A 68 -2.13 0.39 1.55
C TRP A 68 -2.33 1.69 2.35
N PHE A 69 -3.43 1.81 3.08
CA PHE A 69 -3.71 2.97 3.93
C PHE A 69 -2.66 3.11 5.04
N ALA A 70 -2.26 2.03 5.70
CA ALA A 70 -1.26 2.06 6.77
C ALA A 70 0.12 2.48 6.26
N VAL A 71 0.59 1.90 5.16
CA VAL A 71 1.88 2.25 4.56
C VAL A 71 1.87 3.69 4.04
N THR A 72 0.79 4.10 3.38
CA THR A 72 0.68 5.51 2.96
C THR A 72 0.63 6.44 4.16
N ALA A 73 -0.12 6.15 5.22
CA ALA A 73 -0.18 6.93 6.46
C ALA A 73 1.17 7.06 7.19
N LEU A 74 2.08 6.10 7.04
CA LEU A 74 3.42 6.19 7.60
C LEU A 74 4.25 7.28 6.92
N PHE A 75 4.14 7.41 5.59
CA PHE A 75 5.00 8.26 4.77
C PHE A 75 4.35 9.54 4.23
N ARG A 76 3.03 9.54 4.06
CA ARG A 76 2.21 10.61 3.45
C ARG A 76 0.82 10.62 4.10
N ARG A 77 -0.02 11.60 3.76
CA ARG A 77 -1.42 11.61 4.23
C ARG A 77 -2.28 10.82 3.24
N PRO A 78 -2.87 9.67 3.63
CA PRO A 78 -3.77 8.95 2.74
C PRO A 78 -4.95 9.86 2.37
N LEU A 79 -5.29 9.91 1.08
CA LEU A 79 -6.40 10.73 0.53
C LEU A 79 -6.25 12.25 0.68
N GLY A 80 -5.09 12.77 1.11
CA GLY A 80 -4.82 14.22 1.19
C GLY A 80 -5.57 14.96 2.32
N LEU A 81 -6.33 14.24 3.15
CA LEU A 81 -7.08 14.84 4.25
C LEU A 81 -6.15 15.16 5.44
N PRO A 82 -6.31 16.31 6.12
CA PRO A 82 -5.51 16.69 7.28
C PRO A 82 -5.99 15.94 8.54
N ILE A 83 -5.65 14.65 8.62
CA ILE A 83 -5.95 13.83 9.80
C ILE A 83 -4.81 14.04 10.83
N PRO A 84 -5.09 14.62 12.01
CA PRO A 84 -4.10 14.69 13.08
C PRO A 84 -3.70 13.25 13.44
N HIS A 85 -2.38 12.98 13.52
CA HIS A 85 -1.75 11.65 13.71
C HIS A 85 -1.41 10.81 12.45
N THR A 86 -1.62 11.31 11.23
CA THR A 86 -1.07 10.68 10.00
C THR A 86 0.23 11.38 9.55
N ALA A 87 1.15 10.66 8.90
CA ALA A 87 2.53 11.05 8.61
C ALA A 87 3.47 11.07 9.83
N ILE A 88 3.50 9.97 10.59
CA ILE A 88 4.26 9.84 11.85
C ILE A 88 5.76 10.15 11.65
N ILE A 89 6.38 9.68 10.56
CA ILE A 89 7.81 9.84 10.31
C ILE A 89 8.21 11.31 10.11
N PRO A 90 7.61 12.11 9.20
CA PRO A 90 7.98 13.52 9.05
C PRO A 90 7.67 14.36 10.30
N THR A 91 6.61 14.05 11.03
CA THR A 91 6.22 14.82 12.23
C THR A 91 7.20 14.62 13.41
N LYS A 92 8.03 13.57 13.39
CA LYS A 92 9.05 13.29 14.43
C LYS A 92 10.49 13.44 13.96
N LYS A 93 10.73 13.91 12.73
CA LYS A 93 12.09 14.12 12.19
C LYS A 93 12.90 15.17 12.98
N ASP A 94 12.22 16.20 13.48
CA ASP A 94 12.89 17.28 14.22
C ASP A 94 13.49 16.80 15.56
N GLN A 95 12.83 15.85 16.24
CA GLN A 95 13.37 15.22 17.46
C GLN A 95 14.63 14.38 17.18
N LEU A 96 14.67 13.67 16.06
CA LEU A 96 15.84 12.87 15.65
C LEU A 96 17.01 13.76 15.19
N GLY A 97 16.72 14.91 14.57
CA GLY A 97 17.72 15.91 14.17
C GLY A 97 18.37 16.59 15.36
N GLN A 98 17.60 16.93 16.40
CA GLN A 98 18.13 17.53 17.62
C GLN A 98 19.05 16.60 18.39
N SER A 99 18.71 15.31 18.52
CA SER A 99 19.57 14.35 19.23
C SER A 99 20.89 14.08 18.49
N LEU A 100 20.90 14.05 17.16
CA LEU A 100 22.13 13.86 16.39
C LEU A 100 23.02 15.12 16.40
N GLY A 101 22.41 16.31 16.39
CA GLY A 101 23.14 17.58 16.51
C GLY A 101 23.89 17.73 17.83
N SER A 102 23.34 17.22 18.94
CA SER A 102 24.02 17.23 20.23
C SER A 102 25.20 16.25 20.33
N PHE A 103 25.23 15.19 19.51
CA PHE A 103 26.35 14.23 19.50
C PHE A 103 27.53 14.62 18.60
N VAL A 104 27.30 15.49 17.60
CA VAL A 104 28.37 16.00 16.70
C VAL A 104 28.89 17.36 17.15
N GLY A 105 28.13 18.07 18.00
CA GLY A 105 28.53 19.34 18.58
C GLY A 105 29.41 19.23 19.83
N GLU A 106 29.76 18.02 20.25
CA GLU A 106 30.63 17.72 21.40
C GLU A 106 31.91 17.01 20.96
#